data_AF-A0A2M7XSE6-F1
#
_entry.id   AF-A0A2M7XSE6-F1
#
_cell.length_a   1.000
_cell.length_b   1.000
_cell.length_c   1.000
_cell.angle_alpha   90.00
_cell.angle_beta   90.00
_cell.angle_gamma   90.00
#
_symmetry.space_group_name_H-M   'P 1'
#
loop_
_entity.id
_entity.type
_entity.pdbx_description
1 polymer ?
#
loop_
_entity_poly.entity_id
_entity_poly.type
_entity_poly.pdbx_seq_one_letter_code
_entity_poly.pdbx_strand_id
1 'polypeptide(L)'
;MIHNWYELVLMLGVGIAAGFFNILAGGGSFLTLPLLIFLGLPPNIANGTNRLAILMQNVIAVGRFKQLNYHPGHFSFIAGSFTLPGAILGTWLATQVSNTQFKTSLAIIMLVMTIFTLVMTNREKSDPITPDEYTGGWRVAGPVYFLIGI
;
A
#
# COMPACT_ATOMS: atom_id res chain seq x y z
N MET A 1 5.96 24.75 -12.88
CA MET A 1 6.44 23.81 -11.84
C MET A 1 7.55 22.89 -12.32
N ILE A 2 7.95 22.93 -13.60
CA ILE A 2 9.26 22.47 -14.07
C ILE A 2 9.83 23.60 -14.92
N HIS A 3 10.90 24.24 -14.47
CA HIS A 3 11.51 25.36 -15.19
C HIS A 3 12.75 24.91 -15.96
N ASN A 4 13.37 23.80 -15.57
CA ASN A 4 14.64 23.34 -16.11
C ASN A 4 14.70 21.81 -16.29
N TRP A 5 15.49 21.35 -17.27
CA TRP A 5 15.62 19.93 -17.61
C TRP A 5 16.20 19.07 -16.47
N TYR A 6 17.03 19.64 -15.61
CA TYR A 6 17.61 18.93 -14.46
C TYR A 6 16.55 18.54 -13.42
N GLU A 7 15.46 19.31 -13.29
CA GLU A 7 14.35 19.00 -12.38
C GLU A 7 13.63 17.73 -12.84
N LEU A 8 13.52 17.51 -14.16
CA LEU A 8 12.95 16.30 -14.74
C LEU A 8 13.82 15.07 -14.41
N VAL A 9 15.13 15.19 -14.56
CA VAL A 9 16.09 14.11 -14.26
C VAL A 9 16.07 13.77 -12.76
N LEU A 10 16.03 14.79 -11.89
CA LEU A 10 15.92 14.60 -10.44
C LEU A 10 14.60 13.93 -10.06
N MET A 11 13.47 14.36 -10.63
CA MET A 11 12.16 13.73 -10.38
C MET A 11 12.14 12.26 -10.83
N LEU A 12 12.73 11.95 -11.98
CA LEU A 12 12.88 10.57 -12.46
C LEU A 12 13.72 9.73 -11.48
N GLY A 13 14.87 10.24 -11.05
CA GLY A 13 15.73 9.55 -10.08
C GLY A 13 15.03 9.29 -8.75
N VAL A 14 14.34 10.30 -8.21
CA VAL A 14 13.55 10.18 -6.97
C VAL A 14 12.40 9.19 -7.15
N GLY A 15 11.69 9.22 -8.28
CA GLY A 15 10.61 8.29 -8.58
C GLY A 15 11.07 6.84 -8.64
N ILE A 16 12.22 6.58 -9.29
CA ILE A 16 12.84 5.24 -9.35
C ILE A 16 13.26 4.78 -7.96
N ALA A 17 13.94 5.64 -7.18
CA ALA A 17 14.36 5.31 -5.83
C ALA A 17 13.16 5.01 -4.91
N ALA A 18 12.13 5.85 -4.95
CA ALA A 18 10.89 5.64 -4.20
C ALA A 18 10.20 4.32 -4.56
N GLY A 19 10.13 3.99 -5.86
CA GLY A 19 9.62 2.70 -6.32
C GLY A 19 10.45 1.51 -5.82
N PHE A 20 11.78 1.63 -5.87
CA PHE A 20 12.69 0.60 -5.38
C PHE A 20 12.51 0.33 -3.88
N PHE A 21 12.44 1.39 -3.06
CA PHE A 21 12.19 1.25 -1.62
C PHE A 21 10.79 0.69 -1.33
N ASN A 22 9.79 1.02 -2.15
CA ASN A 22 8.44 0.46 -2.03
C ASN A 22 8.43 -1.06 -2.21
N ILE A 23 9.24 -1.60 -3.13
CA ILE A 23 9.36 -3.06 -3.36
C ILE A 23 10.18 -3.74 -2.26
N LEU A 24 11.35 -3.20 -1.89
CA LEU A 24 12.27 -3.85 -0.95
C LEU A 24 11.71 -4.02 0.46
N ALA A 25 11.04 -3.00 0.99
CA ALA A 25 10.66 -2.97 2.39
C ALA A 25 9.32 -3.65 2.69
N GLY A 26 8.56 -4.07 1.66
CA GLY A 26 7.16 -4.52 1.82
C GLY A 26 6.21 -3.45 2.40
N GLY A 27 6.74 -2.25 2.64
CA GLY A 27 6.10 -1.11 3.29
C GLY A 27 6.77 0.22 2.91
N GLY A 28 7.47 0.31 1.77
CA GLY A 28 8.24 1.54 1.44
C GLY A 28 7.38 2.79 1.23
N SER A 29 6.05 2.67 1.17
CA SER A 29 5.13 3.80 1.35
C SER A 29 5.35 4.57 2.66
N PHE A 30 5.83 3.91 3.72
CA PHE A 30 6.24 4.55 4.97
C PHE A 30 7.39 5.56 4.78
N LEU A 31 8.23 5.38 3.76
CA LEU A 31 9.31 6.29 3.41
C LEU A 31 8.89 7.28 2.30
N THR A 32 8.15 6.80 1.30
CA THR A 32 7.71 7.61 0.17
C THR A 32 6.76 8.74 0.59
N LEU A 33 5.84 8.50 1.52
CA LEU A 33 4.87 9.51 1.95
C LEU A 33 5.51 10.68 2.71
N PRO A 34 6.34 10.48 3.75
CA PRO A 34 7.08 11.57 4.37
C PRO A 34 7.93 12.34 3.38
N LEU A 35 8.58 11.65 2.42
CA LEU A 35 9.40 12.29 1.40
C LEU A 35 8.57 13.20 0.48
N LEU A 36 7.43 12.72 -0.04
CA LEU A 36 6.55 13.53 -0.88
C LEU A 36 5.99 14.74 -0.12
N ILE A 37 5.60 14.57 1.14
CA ILE A 37 5.15 15.67 1.99
C ILE A 37 6.27 16.66 2.26
N PHE A 38 7.50 16.17 2.50
CA PHE A 38 8.69 17.01 2.69
C PHE A 38 9.03 17.82 1.43
N LEU A 39 8.81 17.25 0.24
CA LEU A 39 8.91 17.95 -1.05
C LEU A 39 7.78 18.96 -1.29
N GLY A 40 6.87 19.15 -0.33
CA GLY A 40 5.83 20.18 -0.35
C GLY A 40 4.47 19.72 -0.85
N LEU A 41 4.27 18.42 -1.12
CA LEU A 41 2.95 17.94 -1.53
C LEU A 41 1.99 17.92 -0.33
N PRO A 42 0.73 18.36 -0.50
CA PRO A 42 -0.32 18.13 0.47
C PRO A 42 -0.47 16.63 0.79
N PRO A 43 -0.71 16.23 2.05
CA PRO A 43 -0.77 14.82 2.45
C PRO A 43 -1.75 13.94 1.66
N ASN A 44 -2.91 14.50 1.30
CA ASN A 44 -3.90 13.82 0.47
C ASN A 44 -3.38 13.56 -0.97
N ILE A 45 -2.72 14.55 -1.58
CA ILE A 45 -2.11 14.42 -2.92
C ILE A 45 -0.91 13.47 -2.89
N ALA A 46 -0.07 13.55 -1.85
CA ALA A 46 1.04 12.63 -1.65
C ALA A 46 0.55 11.18 -1.54
N ASN A 47 -0.51 10.94 -0.77
CA ASN A 47 -1.13 9.62 -0.66
C ASN A 47 -1.70 9.13 -2.00
N GLY A 48 -2.45 9.96 -2.72
CA GLY A 48 -2.97 9.61 -4.05
C GLY A 48 -1.86 9.25 -5.05
N THR A 49 -0.78 10.05 -5.07
CA THR A 49 0.39 9.82 -5.93
C THR A 49 1.05 8.47 -5.62
N ASN A 50 1.24 8.16 -4.34
CA ASN A 50 1.81 6.90 -3.90
C ASN A 50 0.92 5.69 -4.29
N ARG A 51 -0.41 5.82 -4.21
CA ARG A 51 -1.35 4.75 -4.62
C ARG A 51 -1.31 4.46 -6.12
N LEU A 52 -1.13 5.48 -6.96
CA LEU A 52 -0.94 5.28 -8.40
C LEU A 52 0.35 4.50 -8.69
N ALA A 53 1.45 4.83 -8.00
CA ALA A 53 2.71 4.11 -8.14
C ALA A 53 2.58 2.64 -7.71
N ILE A 54 1.87 2.35 -6.61
CA ILE A 54 1.59 0.97 -6.16
C ILE A 54 0.74 0.23 -7.18
N LEU A 55 -0.28 0.87 -7.76
CA LEU A 55 -1.11 0.23 -8.78
C LEU A 55 -0.26 -0.26 -9.97
N MET A 56 0.63 0.58 -10.48
CA MET A 56 1.54 0.20 -11.56
C MET A 56 2.48 -0.95 -11.16
N GLN A 57 3.03 -0.91 -9.95
CA GLN A 57 3.84 -2.01 -9.41
C GLN A 57 3.05 -3.32 -9.33
N ASN A 58 1.79 -3.27 -8.87
CA ASN A 58 0.92 -4.44 -8.79
C ASN A 58 0.61 -5.02 -10.18
N VAL A 59 0.37 -4.18 -11.20
CA VAL A 59 0.17 -4.64 -12.58
C VAL A 59 1.39 -5.42 -13.08
N ILE A 60 2.59 -4.89 -12.87
CA ILE A 60 3.85 -5.55 -13.25
C ILE A 60 4.03 -6.85 -12.46
N ALA A 61 3.78 -6.83 -11.15
CA ALA A 61 3.91 -7.98 -10.27
C ALA A 61 2.96 -9.12 -10.68
N VAL A 62 1.69 -8.81 -10.95
CA VAL A 62 0.70 -9.79 -11.45
C VAL A 62 1.16 -10.38 -12.79
N GLY A 63 1.65 -9.54 -13.71
CA GLY A 63 2.21 -10.01 -14.98
C GLY A 63 3.40 -10.95 -14.80
N ARG A 64 4.29 -10.65 -13.85
CA ARG A 64 5.44 -11.51 -13.49
C ARG A 64 5.01 -12.82 -12.84
N PHE A 65 4.08 -12.80 -11.89
CA PHE A 65 3.58 -14.03 -11.26
C PHE A 65 2.92 -14.95 -12.28
N LYS A 66 2.18 -14.38 -13.24
CA LYS A 66 1.61 -15.12 -14.36
C LYS A 66 2.69 -15.82 -15.21
N GLN A 67 3.80 -15.14 -15.51
CA GLN A 67 4.94 -15.73 -16.23
C GLN A 67 5.61 -16.87 -15.45
N LEU A 68 5.57 -16.81 -14.11
CA LEU A 68 6.08 -17.85 -13.22
C LEU A 68 5.07 -18.97 -12.94
N ASN A 69 3.97 -19.04 -13.71
CA ASN A 69 2.87 -19.99 -13.53
C ASN A 69 2.16 -19.91 -12.17
N TYR A 70 2.36 -18.84 -11.40
CA TYR A 70 1.65 -18.62 -10.15
C TYR A 70 0.29 -17.97 -10.38
N HIS A 71 -0.78 -18.71 -10.09
CA HIS A 71 -2.16 -18.28 -10.29
C HIS A 71 -2.99 -18.56 -9.03
N PRO A 72 -3.16 -17.56 -8.15
CA PRO A 72 -3.98 -17.71 -6.95
C PRO A 72 -5.49 -17.83 -7.25
N GLY A 73 -5.90 -17.62 -8.51
CA GLY A 73 -7.22 -18.00 -9.03
C GLY A 73 -8.40 -17.50 -8.21
N HIS A 74 -9.20 -18.44 -7.70
CA HIS A 74 -10.42 -18.20 -6.95
C HIS A 74 -10.21 -17.37 -5.67
N PHE A 75 -9.11 -17.60 -4.95
CA PHE A 75 -8.81 -16.89 -3.72
C PHE A 75 -8.63 -15.39 -3.95
N SER A 76 -7.82 -15.00 -4.93
CA SER A 76 -7.59 -13.59 -5.25
C SER A 76 -8.84 -12.88 -5.73
N PHE A 77 -9.72 -13.57 -6.44
CA PHE A 77 -10.99 -12.99 -6.88
C PHE A 77 -11.92 -12.72 -5.70
N ILE A 78 -12.09 -13.68 -4.78
CA ILE A 78 -12.94 -13.48 -3.61
C ILE A 78 -12.35 -12.42 -2.67
N ALA A 79 -11.06 -12.50 -2.34
CA ALA A 79 -10.40 -11.48 -1.52
C ALA A 79 -10.56 -10.08 -2.13
N GLY A 80 -10.32 -9.95 -3.44
CA GLY A 80 -10.52 -8.71 -4.19
C GLY A 80 -11.95 -8.20 -4.10
N SER A 81 -12.95 -9.08 -4.21
CA SER A 81 -14.37 -8.70 -4.12
C SER A 81 -14.77 -8.10 -2.77
N PHE A 82 -14.14 -8.55 -1.66
CA PHE A 82 -14.34 -7.96 -0.34
C PHE A 82 -13.54 -6.67 -0.14
N THR A 83 -12.30 -6.61 -0.62
CA THR A 83 -11.42 -5.44 -0.44
C THR A 83 -11.85 -4.25 -1.30
N LEU A 84 -12.35 -4.46 -2.51
CA LEU A 84 -12.76 -3.39 -3.43
C LEU A 84 -13.79 -2.41 -2.83
N PRO A 85 -14.95 -2.84 -2.29
CA PRO A 85 -15.90 -1.92 -1.68
C PRO A 85 -15.34 -1.24 -0.42
N GLY A 86 -14.48 -1.93 0.34
CA GLY A 86 -13.74 -1.34 1.45
C GLY A 86 -12.84 -0.19 1.00
N ALA A 87 -12.06 -0.40 -0.06
CA ALA A 87 -11.17 0.62 -0.64
C ALA A 87 -11.92 1.83 -1.20
N ILE A 88 -13.09 1.62 -1.82
CA ILE A 88 -13.95 2.71 -2.28
C ILE A 88 -14.45 3.52 -1.07
N LEU A 89 -14.94 2.84 -0.03
CA LEU A 89 -15.42 3.49 1.18
C LEU A 89 -14.30 4.24 1.92
N GLY A 90 -13.14 3.61 2.11
CA GLY A 90 -11.97 4.22 2.75
C GLY A 90 -11.45 5.44 2.01
N THR A 91 -11.37 5.35 0.67
CA THR A 91 -10.98 6.51 -0.16
C THR A 91 -11.98 7.66 -0.03
N TRP A 92 -13.29 7.36 -0.06
CA TRP A 92 -14.32 8.37 0.13
C TRP A 92 -14.22 9.01 1.52
N LEU A 93 -14.11 8.22 2.59
CA LEU A 93 -13.91 8.71 3.95
C LEU A 93 -12.65 9.59 4.05
N ALA A 94 -11.54 9.18 3.42
CA ALA A 94 -10.30 9.94 3.41
C ALA A 94 -10.46 11.33 2.77
N THR A 95 -11.33 11.50 1.77
CA THR A 95 -11.61 12.82 1.17
C THR A 95 -12.42 13.76 2.07
N GLN A 96 -13.12 13.23 3.06
CA GLN A 96 -13.90 14.03 4.02
C GLN A 96 -13.06 14.56 5.19
N VAL A 97 -11.82 14.07 5.34
CA VAL A 97 -10.92 14.41 6.44
C VAL A 97 -10.06 15.62 6.06
N SER A 98 -9.87 16.57 6.99
CA SER A 98 -9.00 17.72 6.74
C SER A 98 -7.53 17.31 6.58
N ASN A 99 -6.75 18.08 5.81
CA ASN A 99 -5.32 17.79 5.61
C ASN A 99 -4.53 17.68 6.92
N THR A 100 -4.89 18.47 7.95
CA THR A 100 -4.25 18.41 9.28
C THR A 100 -4.55 17.10 9.98
N GLN A 101 -5.82 16.68 9.99
CA GLN A 101 -6.22 15.39 10.58
C GLN A 101 -5.58 14.23 9.82
N PHE A 102 -5.58 14.27 8.48
CA PHE A 102 -4.96 13.25 7.65
C PHE A 102 -3.46 13.13 7.93
N LYS A 103 -2.74 14.26 8.01
CA LYS A 103 -1.31 14.30 8.35
C LYS A 103 -1.04 13.66 9.71
N THR A 104 -1.82 14.01 10.73
CA THR A 104 -1.66 13.47 12.09
C THR A 104 -1.97 11.98 12.14
N SER A 105 -3.08 11.53 11.56
CA SER A 105 -3.43 10.11 11.49
C SER A 105 -2.36 9.31 10.76
N LEU A 106 -1.90 9.82 9.61
CA LEU A 106 -0.84 9.18 8.84
C LEU A 106 0.45 9.07 9.67
N ALA A 107 0.89 10.15 10.34
CA ALA A 107 2.08 10.13 11.18
C ALA A 107 1.99 9.11 12.32
N ILE A 108 0.85 9.04 13.02
CA ILE A 108 0.62 8.08 14.10
C ILE A 108 0.66 6.65 13.57
N ILE A 109 -0.05 6.36 12.47
CA ILE A 109 -0.08 5.02 11.87
C ILE A 109 1.32 4.61 11.42
N MET A 110 2.08 5.50 10.77
CA MET A 110 3.45 5.20 10.35
C MET A 110 4.37 4.89 11.54
N LEU A 111 4.25 5.64 12.63
CA LEU A 111 5.04 5.42 13.84
C LEU A 111 4.70 4.07 14.48
N VAL A 112 3.42 3.76 14.63
CA VAL A 112 2.95 2.48 15.17
C VAL A 112 3.44 1.31 14.32
N MET A 113 3.30 1.40 13.00
CA MET A 113 3.75 0.36 12.07
C MET A 113 5.27 0.18 12.08
N THR A 114 6.02 1.27 12.20
CA THR A 114 7.49 1.22 12.31
C THR A 114 7.90 0.48 13.58
N ILE A 115 7.35 0.85 14.73
CA ILE A 115 7.63 0.18 16.01
C ILE A 115 7.21 -1.29 15.93
N PHE A 116 6.01 -1.57 15.43
CA PHE A 116 5.51 -2.94 15.28
C PHE A 116 6.46 -3.79 14.43
N THR A 117 6.91 -3.28 13.28
CA THR A 117 7.82 -4.00 12.38
C THR A 117 9.18 -4.27 13.02
N LEU A 118 9.72 -3.30 13.76
CA LEU A 118 10.98 -3.45 14.49
C LEU A 118 10.87 -4.50 15.61
N VAL A 119 9.74 -4.52 16.32
CA VAL A 119 9.51 -5.46 17.44
C VAL A 119 9.16 -6.86 16.95
N MET A 120 8.39 -6.99 15.86
CA MET A 120 7.89 -8.28 15.35
C MET A 120 8.77 -8.94 14.27
N THR A 121 9.93 -8.38 13.97
CA THR A 121 10.88 -8.85 12.94
C THR A 121 11.34 -10.32 13.10
N ASN A 122 11.16 -10.93 14.27
CA ASN A 122 11.63 -12.29 14.57
C ASN A 122 10.56 -13.41 14.48
N ARG A 123 9.47 -13.23 13.72
CA ARG A 123 8.50 -14.32 13.55
C ARG A 123 8.96 -15.33 12.50
N GLU A 124 9.13 -16.57 12.93
CA GLU A 124 9.44 -17.73 12.12
C GLU A 124 8.42 -17.87 10.97
N LYS A 125 8.88 -18.25 9.76
CA LYS A 125 8.03 -18.43 8.59
C LYS A 125 6.94 -19.45 8.92
N SER A 126 5.73 -18.96 9.16
CA SER A 126 4.55 -19.80 9.28
C SER A 126 4.17 -20.29 7.89
N ASP A 127 3.80 -21.56 7.76
CA ASP A 127 3.29 -22.09 6.50
C ASP A 127 2.11 -21.23 6.00
N PRO A 128 1.97 -21.05 4.68
CA PRO A 128 0.90 -20.23 4.11
C PRO A 128 -0.46 -20.84 4.45
N ILE A 129 -1.13 -20.27 5.45
CA ILE A 129 -2.47 -20.68 5.86
C ILE A 129 -3.44 -20.31 4.74
N THR A 130 -4.09 -21.29 4.11
CA THR A 130 -5.18 -21.01 3.18
C THR A 130 -6.45 -20.67 3.98
N PRO A 131 -7.28 -19.71 3.54
CA PRO A 131 -8.51 -19.35 4.26
C PRO A 131 -9.50 -20.52 4.40
N ASP A 132 -9.37 -21.50 3.51
CA ASP A 132 -10.10 -22.78 3.51
C ASP A 132 -9.78 -23.61 4.76
N GLU A 133 -8.60 -23.41 5.35
CA GLU A 133 -8.10 -24.07 6.57
C GLU A 133 -8.48 -23.32 7.86
N TYR A 134 -8.96 -22.07 7.76
CA TYR A 134 -9.42 -21.28 8.90
C TYR A 134 -10.82 -21.72 9.35
N THR A 135 -10.98 -21.94 10.67
CA THR A 135 -12.21 -22.39 11.35
C THR A 135 -13.48 -21.53 11.12
N GLY A 136 -13.38 -20.38 10.45
CA GLY A 136 -14.51 -19.50 10.10
C GLY A 136 -14.68 -19.20 8.61
N GLY A 137 -13.80 -19.69 7.74
CA GLY A 137 -13.82 -19.46 6.29
C GLY A 137 -14.01 -17.99 5.87
N TRP A 138 -14.64 -17.77 4.71
CA TRP A 138 -14.92 -16.44 4.17
C TRP A 138 -15.88 -15.57 5.00
N ARG A 139 -16.59 -16.16 5.97
CA ARG A 139 -17.47 -15.41 6.88
C ARG A 139 -16.67 -14.54 7.85
N VAL A 140 -15.46 -14.99 8.21
CA VAL A 140 -14.53 -14.22 9.06
C VAL A 140 -13.51 -13.50 8.20
N ALA A 141 -12.95 -14.16 7.18
CA ALA A 141 -11.94 -13.55 6.32
C ALA A 141 -12.49 -12.38 5.49
N GLY A 142 -13.72 -12.46 4.96
CA GLY A 142 -14.33 -11.42 4.13
C GLY A 142 -14.39 -10.04 4.81
N PRO A 143 -14.98 -9.92 6.02
CA PRO A 143 -14.98 -8.67 6.78
C PRO A 143 -13.58 -8.13 7.06
N VAL A 144 -12.60 -9.01 7.33
CA VAL A 144 -11.20 -8.59 7.52
C VAL A 144 -10.63 -7.99 6.23
N TYR A 145 -10.83 -8.63 5.08
CA TYR A 145 -10.40 -8.10 3.78
C TYR A 145 -11.10 -6.80 3.39
N PHE A 146 -12.35 -6.62 3.79
CA PHE A 146 -13.08 -5.36 3.64
C PHE A 146 -12.46 -4.25 4.51
N LEU A 147 -12.20 -4.53 5.79
CA LEU A 147 -11.55 -3.58 6.71
C LEU A 147 -10.12 -3.23 6.29
N ILE A 148 -9.38 -4.18 5.71
CA ILE A 148 -8.07 -3.93 5.10
C ILE A 148 -8.17 -2.97 3.91
N GLY A 149 -9.31 -2.98 3.19
CA GLY A 149 -9.55 -2.06 2.09
C GLY A 149 -9.74 -0.62 2.54
N ILE A 150 -10.41 -0.41 3.69
CA ILE A 150 -10.71 0.93 4.24
C ILE A 150 -9.43 1.66 4.66
#